data_AF-A0A1T4WQT3-F1
#
_entry.id   AF-A0A1T4WQT3-F1
#
_cell.length_a   1.000
_cell.length_b   1.000
_cell.length_c   1.000
_cell.angle_alpha   90.00
_cell.angle_beta   90.00
_cell.angle_gamma   90.00
#
_symmetry.space_group_name_H-M   'P 1'
#
loop_
_entity.id
_entity.type
_entity.pdbx_description
1 polymer ?
#
loop_
_entity_poly.entity_id
_entity_poly.type
_entity_poly.pdbx_seq_one_letter_code
_entity_poly.pdbx_strand_id
1 'polypeptide(L)'
;MKHPPLRTVSHVDLQRYMGDWYVFANIPYSLEKDKVGTLDRYALRPDGKLDNIFLFRRKTLDAPLEQWKGTAWIHNTETNAEWRVQFIWPFRVPYLIIDLDKDYQWSVVGYPNRKLAWVLSRKPALDDATYQEILQRLKEQGYDPAKLQKVPQNIH
;
A
#
# COMPACT_ATOMS: atom_id res chain seq x y z
N MET A 1 7.15 18.82 14.94
CA MET A 1 6.64 19.80 13.94
C MET A 1 5.42 19.20 13.27
N LYS A 2 4.35 19.97 13.04
CA LYS A 2 3.20 19.49 12.23
C LYS A 2 3.62 19.57 10.77
N HIS A 3 3.78 18.44 10.11
CA HIS A 3 3.96 18.40 8.65
C HIS A 3 2.66 18.88 7.97
N PRO A 4 2.73 19.49 6.77
CA PRO A 4 1.54 19.75 5.97
C PRO A 4 0.80 18.43 5.65
N PRO A 5 -0.48 18.48 5.25
CA PRO A 5 -1.19 17.31 4.73
C PRO A 5 -0.40 16.64 3.60
N LEU A 6 -0.54 15.32 3.47
CA LEU A 6 0.04 14.60 2.33
C LEU A 6 -0.66 15.04 1.05
N ARG A 7 0.09 15.16 -0.03
CA ARG A 7 -0.48 15.36 -1.37
C ARG A 7 -0.75 13.99 -1.98
N THR A 8 -2.00 13.72 -2.38
CA THR A 8 -2.36 12.53 -3.14
C THR A 8 -2.13 12.73 -4.63
N VAL A 9 -2.15 11.65 -5.40
CA VAL A 9 -2.28 11.75 -6.86
C VAL A 9 -3.60 12.43 -7.24
N SER A 10 -3.64 13.06 -8.41
CA SER A 10 -4.79 13.87 -8.83
C SER A 10 -6.04 13.04 -9.12
N HIS A 11 -5.87 11.81 -9.61
CA HIS A 11 -6.98 10.90 -9.87
C HIS A 11 -6.50 9.44 -9.87
N VAL A 12 -7.37 8.53 -9.42
CA VAL A 12 -7.18 7.07 -9.50
C VAL A 12 -8.35 6.45 -10.26
N ASP A 13 -8.03 5.78 -11.36
CA ASP A 13 -8.94 4.87 -12.04
C ASP A 13 -9.06 3.60 -11.21
N LEU A 14 -10.21 3.43 -10.57
CA LEU A 14 -10.46 2.31 -9.67
C LEU A 14 -10.39 0.96 -10.37
N GLN A 15 -10.88 0.86 -11.62
CA GLN A 15 -10.86 -0.42 -12.35
C GLN A 15 -9.43 -0.86 -12.61
N ARG A 16 -8.56 0.08 -13.01
CA ARG A 16 -7.13 -0.19 -13.23
C ARG A 16 -6.36 -0.44 -11.92
N TYR A 17 -6.83 0.10 -10.80
CA TYR A 17 -6.20 -0.11 -9.49
C TYR A 17 -6.56 -1.45 -8.83
N MET A 18 -7.66 -2.10 -9.24
CA MET A 18 -8.07 -3.39 -8.68
C MET A 18 -7.06 -4.51 -8.99
N GLY A 19 -7.25 -5.65 -8.31
CA GLY A 19 -6.40 -6.83 -8.43
C GLY A 19 -5.25 -6.80 -7.42
N ASP A 20 -4.17 -7.47 -7.81
CA ASP A 20 -3.08 -7.83 -6.90
C ASP A 20 -1.96 -6.80 -6.89
N TRP A 21 -1.49 -6.48 -5.68
CA TRP A 21 -0.37 -5.60 -5.41
C TRP A 21 0.57 -6.26 -4.40
N TYR A 22 1.76 -6.65 -4.84
CA TYR A 22 2.82 -7.08 -3.94
C TYR A 22 3.28 -5.89 -3.09
N VAL A 23 3.37 -6.09 -1.77
CA VAL A 23 3.97 -5.09 -0.89
C VAL A 23 5.50 -5.21 -1.03
N PHE A 24 6.07 -4.42 -1.94
CA PHE A 24 7.50 -4.45 -2.22
C PHE A 24 8.32 -3.91 -1.05
N ALA A 25 7.88 -2.81 -0.45
CA ALA A 25 8.50 -2.24 0.73
C ALA A 25 7.46 -1.58 1.63
N ASN A 26 7.72 -1.48 2.92
CA ASN A 26 6.87 -0.74 3.85
C ASN A 26 7.72 -0.09 4.95
N ILE A 27 7.12 0.83 5.71
CA ILE A 27 7.63 1.18 7.04
C ILE A 27 7.04 0.17 8.02
N PRO A 28 7.84 -0.76 8.57
CA PRO A 28 7.31 -1.85 9.37
C PRO A 28 6.63 -1.35 10.64
N TYR A 29 5.53 -2.02 11.01
CA TYR A 29 4.87 -1.83 12.29
C TYR A 29 4.46 -3.19 12.87
N SER A 30 4.04 -3.20 14.13
CA SER A 30 3.87 -4.44 14.91
C SER A 30 2.98 -5.50 14.25
N LEU A 31 1.93 -5.12 13.51
CA LEU A 31 1.04 -6.07 12.84
C LEU A 31 1.63 -6.66 11.56
N GLU A 32 2.60 -6.00 10.93
CA GLU A 32 3.26 -6.47 9.71
C GLU A 32 4.67 -7.03 9.97
N LYS A 33 5.14 -6.97 11.21
CA LYS A 33 6.40 -7.57 11.62
C LYS A 33 6.42 -9.07 11.30
N ASP A 34 7.55 -9.52 10.78
CA ASP A 34 7.82 -10.91 10.39
C ASP A 34 6.83 -11.47 9.36
N LYS A 35 6.17 -10.61 8.58
CA LYS A 35 5.37 -11.04 7.44
C LYS A 35 6.17 -10.90 6.15
N VAL A 36 6.17 -11.96 5.34
CA VAL A 36 6.88 -12.04 4.07
C VAL A 36 5.93 -12.55 2.98
N GLY A 37 6.32 -12.41 1.71
CA GLY A 37 5.49 -12.77 0.56
C GLY A 37 4.13 -12.07 0.60
N THR A 38 4.15 -10.79 0.99
CA THR A 38 2.97 -10.00 1.31
C THR A 38 2.33 -9.40 0.05
N LEU A 39 1.00 -9.41 0.00
CA LEU A 39 0.21 -8.94 -1.13
C LEU A 39 -1.11 -8.35 -0.64
N ASP A 40 -1.50 -7.22 -1.18
CA ASP A 40 -2.86 -6.68 -1.07
C ASP A 40 -3.64 -6.95 -2.35
N ARG A 41 -4.82 -7.56 -2.20
CA ARG A 41 -5.78 -7.77 -3.29
C ARG A 41 -6.99 -6.88 -3.08
N TYR A 42 -7.28 -6.03 -4.06
CA TYR A 42 -8.44 -5.14 -4.06
C TYR A 42 -9.48 -5.59 -5.08
N ALA A 43 -10.75 -5.61 -4.68
CA ALA A 43 -11.87 -5.87 -5.59
C ALA A 43 -13.02 -4.90 -5.33
N LEU A 44 -13.57 -4.30 -6.39
CA LEU A 44 -14.77 -3.48 -6.31
C LEU A 44 -15.98 -4.36 -5.99
N ARG A 45 -16.83 -3.88 -5.10
CA ARG A 45 -18.08 -4.54 -4.72
C ARG A 45 -19.28 -3.82 -5.35
N PRO A 46 -20.42 -4.52 -5.55
CA PRO A 46 -21.64 -3.90 -6.05
C PRO A 46 -22.21 -2.79 -5.15
N ASP A 47 -21.87 -2.79 -3.86
CA ASP A 47 -22.30 -1.79 -2.88
C ASP A 47 -21.42 -0.51 -2.88
N GLY A 48 -20.48 -0.39 -3.83
CA GLY A 48 -19.57 0.76 -3.94
C GLY A 48 -18.39 0.73 -2.96
N LYS A 49 -18.28 -0.30 -2.12
CA LYS A 49 -17.10 -0.54 -1.28
C LYS A 49 -16.07 -1.39 -2.03
N LEU A 50 -14.97 -1.71 -1.37
CA LEU A 50 -13.93 -2.58 -1.86
C LEU A 50 -13.65 -3.67 -0.85
N ASP A 51 -13.44 -4.89 -1.31
CA ASP A 51 -12.75 -5.91 -0.52
C ASP A 51 -11.24 -5.60 -0.56
N ASN A 52 -10.59 -5.67 0.59
CA ASN A 52 -9.13 -5.60 0.72
C ASN A 52 -8.67 -6.87 1.43
N ILE A 53 -8.10 -7.80 0.67
CA ILE A 53 -7.55 -9.05 1.21
C ILE A 53 -6.04 -8.88 1.30
N PHE A 54 -5.50 -8.92 2.52
CA PHE A 54 -4.07 -8.88 2.76
C PHE A 54 -3.56 -10.31 2.97
N LEU A 55 -2.71 -10.79 2.06
CA LEU A 55 -2.10 -12.11 2.10
C LEU A 55 -0.66 -12.02 2.58
N PHE A 56 -0.21 -13.01 3.37
CA PHE A 56 1.15 -13.05 3.89
C PHE A 56 1.57 -14.46 4.32
N ARG A 57 2.86 -14.62 4.57
CA ARG A 57 3.46 -15.78 5.25
C ARG A 57 4.24 -15.32 6.47
N ARG A 58 4.34 -16.15 7.51
CA ARG A 58 5.07 -15.79 8.74
C ARG A 58 6.53 -16.23 8.65
N LYS A 59 7.44 -15.28 8.84
CA LYS A 59 8.90 -15.39 8.95
C LYS A 59 9.61 -15.88 7.68
N THR A 60 9.10 -16.92 7.02
CA THR A 60 9.72 -17.55 5.85
C THR A 60 8.76 -17.64 4.69
N LEU A 61 9.30 -17.71 3.47
CA LEU A 61 8.51 -17.83 2.24
C LEU A 61 7.91 -19.23 2.03
N ASP A 62 8.39 -20.23 2.78
CA ASP A 62 7.87 -21.60 2.77
C ASP A 62 6.71 -21.82 3.76
N ALA A 63 6.47 -20.85 4.66
CA ALA A 63 5.39 -20.96 5.62
C ALA A 63 4.01 -20.96 4.92
N PRO A 64 2.97 -21.55 5.54
CA PRO A 64 1.61 -21.52 4.99
C PRO A 64 1.14 -20.08 4.71
N LEU A 65 0.40 -19.93 3.62
CA LEU A 65 -0.23 -18.65 3.26
C LEU A 65 -1.39 -18.37 4.21
N GLU A 66 -1.36 -17.20 4.83
CA GLU A 66 -2.42 -16.65 5.66
C GLU A 66 -3.05 -15.43 4.96
N GLN A 67 -4.28 -15.09 5.37
CA GLN A 67 -4.97 -13.91 4.86
C GLN A 67 -5.75 -13.19 5.95
N TRP A 68 -5.79 -11.86 5.86
CA TRP A 68 -6.70 -11.00 6.59
C TRP A 68 -7.69 -10.37 5.61
N LYS A 69 -8.96 -10.34 5.97
CA LYS A 69 -10.02 -9.74 5.15
C LYS A 69 -10.42 -8.41 5.76
N GLY A 70 -10.31 -7.36 4.97
CA GLY A 70 -10.76 -6.03 5.28
C GLY A 70 -11.74 -5.52 4.24
N THR A 71 -12.37 -4.40 4.57
CA THR A 71 -13.22 -3.63 3.67
C THR A 71 -12.66 -2.22 3.58
N ALA A 72 -12.66 -1.67 2.37
CA ALA A 72 -12.30 -0.28 2.13
C ALA A 72 -13.44 0.47 1.42
N TRP A 73 -13.40 1.80 1.47
CA TRP A 73 -14.29 2.65 0.70
C TRP A 73 -13.59 3.96 0.34
N ILE A 74 -14.02 4.52 -0.78
CA ILE A 74 -13.52 5.80 -1.26
C ILE A 74 -14.02 6.91 -0.35
N HIS A 75 -13.11 7.72 0.17
CA HIS A 75 -13.43 8.88 1.00
C HIS A 75 -13.48 10.16 0.18
N ASN A 76 -12.48 10.37 -0.69
CA ASN A 76 -12.50 11.45 -1.66
C ASN A 76 -12.95 10.90 -3.03
N THR A 77 -14.22 11.12 -3.37
CA THR A 77 -14.83 10.62 -4.62
C THR A 77 -14.52 11.47 -5.84
N GLU A 78 -13.90 12.65 -5.67
CA GLU A 78 -13.46 13.47 -6.81
C GLU A 78 -12.18 12.91 -7.42
N THR A 79 -11.23 12.51 -6.56
CA THR A 79 -9.92 12.00 -7.00
C THR A 79 -9.81 10.48 -6.91
N ASN A 80 -10.65 9.81 -6.13
CA ASN A 80 -10.51 8.40 -5.76
C ASN A 80 -9.18 8.03 -5.09
N ALA A 81 -8.36 9.01 -4.68
CA ALA A 81 -7.00 8.77 -4.18
C ALA A 81 -6.91 8.67 -2.65
N GLU A 82 -8.01 8.88 -1.93
CA GLU A 82 -8.09 8.76 -0.48
C GLU A 82 -9.21 7.82 -0.07
N TRP A 83 -8.84 6.75 0.64
CA TRP A 83 -9.74 5.72 1.11
C TRP A 83 -9.77 5.66 2.63
N ARG A 84 -10.70 4.87 3.16
CA ARG A 84 -10.67 4.35 4.52
C ARG A 84 -10.68 2.84 4.44
N VAL A 85 -9.76 2.20 5.14
CA VAL A 85 -9.62 0.75 5.21
C VAL A 85 -9.95 0.27 6.62
N GLN A 86 -10.62 -0.87 6.73
CA GLN A 86 -11.01 -1.49 7.99
C GLN A 86 -10.78 -3.00 7.93
N PHE A 87 -9.81 -3.49 8.72
CA PHE A 87 -9.58 -4.91 8.97
C PHE A 87 -10.22 -5.40 10.27
N ILE A 88 -10.35 -4.53 11.27
CA ILE A 88 -10.90 -4.86 12.60
C ILE A 88 -11.90 -3.78 12.98
N TRP A 89 -13.14 -4.17 13.24
CA TRP A 89 -14.17 -3.26 13.72
C TRP A 89 -13.88 -2.83 15.18
N PRO A 90 -14.08 -1.55 15.58
CA PRO A 90 -14.57 -0.42 14.80
C PRO A 90 -13.45 0.44 14.16
N PHE A 91 -12.19 -0.01 14.17
CA PHE A 91 -11.04 0.78 13.74
C PHE A 91 -11.00 0.98 12.23
N ARG A 92 -10.62 2.19 11.80
CA ARG A 92 -10.53 2.61 10.40
C ARG A 92 -9.26 3.39 10.21
N VAL A 93 -8.53 3.10 9.14
CA VAL A 93 -7.26 3.75 8.83
C VAL A 93 -7.35 4.49 7.50
N PRO A 94 -6.85 5.74 7.42
CA PRO A 94 -6.65 6.41 6.14
C PRO A 94 -5.66 5.63 5.27
N TYR A 95 -5.99 5.55 3.98
CA TYR A 95 -5.15 4.99 2.93
C TYR A 95 -5.07 6.05 1.83
N LEU A 96 -3.91 6.67 1.67
CA LEU A 96 -3.72 7.79 0.74
C LEU A 96 -2.78 7.34 -0.37
N ILE A 97 -3.24 7.33 -1.62
CA ILE A 97 -2.40 7.05 -2.79
C ILE A 97 -1.63 8.34 -3.10
N ILE A 98 -0.37 8.40 -2.68
CA ILE A 98 0.46 9.61 -2.73
C ILE A 98 1.40 9.67 -3.94
N ASP A 99 1.57 8.53 -4.62
CA ASP A 99 2.28 8.42 -5.88
C ASP A 99 1.77 7.18 -6.63
N LEU A 100 1.75 7.24 -7.96
CA LEU A 100 1.19 6.17 -8.79
C LEU A 100 1.82 6.22 -10.18
N ASP A 101 2.30 5.08 -10.63
CA ASP A 101 2.76 4.90 -12.00
C ASP A 101 1.63 5.11 -13.02
N LYS A 102 1.95 5.74 -14.15
CA LYS A 102 0.98 5.99 -15.25
C LYS A 102 0.34 4.71 -15.80
N ASP A 103 1.09 3.61 -15.75
CA ASP A 103 0.68 2.30 -16.26
C ASP A 103 0.21 1.38 -15.12
N TYR A 104 0.08 1.93 -13.89
CA TYR A 104 -0.38 1.23 -12.69
C TYR A 104 0.50 0.03 -12.35
N GLN A 105 1.81 0.12 -12.63
CA GLN A 105 2.78 -0.94 -12.32
C GLN A 105 3.30 -0.87 -10.88
N TRP A 106 3.33 0.32 -10.28
CA TRP A 106 3.65 0.54 -8.87
C TRP A 106 2.77 1.65 -8.28
N SER A 107 2.58 1.63 -6.98
CA SER A 107 1.80 2.62 -6.23
C SER A 107 2.47 2.89 -4.88
N VAL A 108 2.36 4.11 -4.37
CA VAL A 108 2.82 4.46 -3.04
C VAL A 108 1.65 4.91 -2.19
N VAL A 109 1.51 4.25 -1.05
CA VAL A 109 0.45 4.52 -0.08
C VAL A 109 1.06 5.15 1.15
N GLY A 110 0.50 6.27 1.58
CA GLY A 110 0.93 6.99 2.77
C GLY A 110 -0.11 6.98 3.88
N TYR A 111 0.37 7.21 5.11
CA TYR A 111 -0.45 7.49 6.28
C TYR A 111 -0.19 8.90 6.81
N PRO A 112 -1.20 9.69 7.22
CA PRO A 112 -1.07 11.15 7.41
C PRO A 112 0.06 11.61 8.36
N ASN A 113 0.37 10.81 9.39
CA ASN A 113 1.41 11.12 10.37
C ASN A 113 2.84 10.70 9.96
N ARG A 114 3.01 10.16 8.74
CA ARG A 114 4.27 9.67 8.16
C ARG A 114 4.96 8.53 8.92
N LYS A 115 4.23 7.84 9.81
CA LYS A 115 4.74 6.67 10.52
C LYS A 115 4.59 5.37 9.73
N LEU A 116 3.73 5.36 8.71
CA LEU A 116 3.48 4.20 7.85
C LEU A 116 3.48 4.63 6.39
N ALA A 117 4.09 3.83 5.55
CA ALA A 117 4.04 3.93 4.10
C ALA A 117 4.21 2.54 3.49
N TRP A 118 3.67 2.34 2.30
CA TRP A 118 3.83 1.12 1.53
C TRP A 118 4.18 1.47 0.09
N VAL A 119 5.14 0.75 -0.47
CA VAL A 119 5.44 0.71 -1.90
C VAL A 119 4.87 -0.60 -2.42
N LEU A 120 3.90 -0.47 -3.30
CA LEU A 120 3.16 -1.56 -3.90
C LEU A 120 3.65 -1.75 -5.34
N SER A 121 3.66 -2.98 -5.82
CA SER A 121 4.05 -3.32 -7.19
C SER A 121 3.14 -4.41 -7.77
N ARG A 122 2.88 -4.38 -9.08
CA ARG A 122 2.20 -5.48 -9.78
C ARG A 122 3.07 -6.72 -9.93
N LYS A 123 4.37 -6.58 -9.72
CA LYS A 123 5.35 -7.67 -9.75
C LYS A 123 6.00 -7.83 -8.37
N PRO A 124 6.52 -9.03 -8.04
CA PRO A 124 7.19 -9.25 -6.75
C PRO A 124 8.49 -8.43 -6.58
N ALA A 125 9.02 -7.86 -7.66
CA ALA A 125 10.20 -7.00 -7.64
C ALA A 125 9.95 -5.70 -8.42
N LEU A 126 10.65 -4.65 -8.01
CA LEU A 126 10.83 -3.40 -8.75
C LEU A 126 12.32 -3.25 -9.06
N ASP A 127 12.65 -2.62 -10.19
CA ASP A 127 14.02 -2.26 -10.48
C ASP A 127 14.50 -1.16 -9.50
N ASP A 128 15.81 -1.14 -9.25
CA ASP A 128 16.36 -0.26 -8.22
C ASP A 128 16.26 1.23 -8.61
N ALA A 129 16.30 1.57 -9.90
CA ALA A 129 16.18 2.96 -10.34
C ALA A 129 14.78 3.51 -10.00
N THR A 130 13.72 2.79 -10.39
CA THR A 130 12.34 3.13 -10.03
C THR A 130 12.18 3.25 -8.51
N TYR A 131 12.76 2.32 -7.74
CA TYR A 131 12.65 2.38 -6.28
C TYR A 131 13.36 3.59 -5.69
N GLN A 132 14.55 3.97 -6.17
CA GLN A 132 15.25 5.17 -5.69
C GLN A 132 14.48 6.46 -5.98
N GLU A 133 13.83 6.54 -7.15
CA GLU A 133 12.97 7.68 -7.46
C GLU A 133 11.75 7.78 -6.51
N ILE A 134 11.13 6.64 -6.20
CA ILE A 134 10.03 6.57 -5.23
C ILE A 134 10.50 7.06 -3.85
N LEU A 135 11.69 6.65 -3.41
CA LEU A 135 12.26 7.10 -2.14
C LEU A 135 12.50 8.62 -2.10
N GLN A 136 12.95 9.19 -3.21
CA GLN A 136 13.14 10.64 -3.34
C GLN A 136 11.81 11.39 -3.25
N ARG A 137 10.76 10.93 -3.94
CA ARG A 137 9.42 11.55 -3.88
C ARG A 137 8.75 11.37 -2.50
N LEU A 138 8.98 10.25 -1.82
CA LEU A 138 8.56 10.04 -0.42
C LEU A 138 9.21 11.06 0.53
N LYS A 139 10.50 11.35 0.34
CA LYS A 139 11.23 12.36 1.12
C LYS A 139 10.60 13.75 0.97
N GLU A 140 10.18 14.12 -0.24
CA GLU A 140 9.49 15.39 -0.52
C GLU A 140 8.13 15.49 0.17
N GLN A 141 7.48 14.36 0.46
CA GLN A 141 6.25 14.30 1.25
C GLN A 141 6.52 14.34 2.76
N GLY A 142 7.79 14.34 3.19
CA GLY A 142 8.21 14.41 4.59
C GLY A 142 8.37 13.06 5.29
N TYR A 143 8.46 11.97 4.52
CA TYR A 143 8.89 10.68 5.06
C TYR A 143 10.41 10.63 5.23
N ASP A 144 10.84 9.70 6.08
CA ASP A 144 12.24 9.30 6.18
C ASP A 144 12.44 8.00 5.39
N PRO A 145 13.05 8.05 4.18
CA PRO A 145 13.23 6.88 3.33
C PRO A 145 14.02 5.75 3.99
N ALA A 146 14.90 6.05 4.95
CA ALA A 146 15.69 5.05 5.67
C ALA A 146 14.84 4.12 6.55
N LYS A 147 13.58 4.47 6.81
CA LYS A 147 12.63 3.63 7.56
C LYS A 147 11.91 2.60 6.69
N LEU A 148 11.94 2.75 5.37
CA LEU A 148 11.35 1.75 4.48
C LEU A 148 12.26 0.52 4.43
N GLN A 149 11.64 -0.65 4.51
CA GLN A 149 12.30 -1.94 4.40
C GLN A 149 11.67 -2.71 3.25
N LYS A 150 12.52 -3.26 2.36
CA LYS A 150 12.06 -4.19 1.31
C LYS A 150 11.50 -5.44 2.01
N VAL A 151 10.33 -5.88 1.60
CA VAL A 151 9.72 -7.12 2.10
C VAL A 151 10.22 -8.28 1.25
N PRO A 152 10.68 -9.40 1.83
CA PRO A 152 11.01 -10.59 1.06
C PRO A 152 9.80 -11.09 0.26
N GLN A 153 9.98 -11.34 -1.04
CA GLN A 153 8.94 -11.78 -1.96
C GLN A 153 9.35 -13.07 -2.67
N ASN A 154 8.37 -13.87 -3.11
CA ASN A 154 8.63 -15.00 -4.01
C ASN A 154 8.87 -14.49 -5.42
N ILE A 155 10.10 -14.65 -5.92
CA ILE A 155 10.50 -14.36 -7.28
C ILE A 155 10.59 -15.71 -8.00
N HIS A 156 9.45 -16.29 -8.32
CA HIS A 156 9.36 -17.56 -9.05
C HIS A 156 8.48 -17.39 -10.27
#